data_AF-A0A166PI89-F1
#
_entry.id   AF-A0A166PI89-F1
#
_cell.length_a   1.000
_cell.length_b   1.000
_cell.length_c   1.000
_cell.angle_alpha   90.00
_cell.angle_beta   90.00
_cell.angle_gamma   90.00
#
_symmetry.space_group_name_H-M   'P 1'
#
loop_
_entity.id
_entity.type
_entity.pdbx_description
1 polymer ?
#
loop_
_entity_poly.entity_id
_entity_poly.type
_entity_poly.pdbx_seq_one_letter_code
_entity_poly.pdbx_strand_id
1 'polypeptide(L)'
;MSFIDPETGAVVPAPGSWPVDPQEDVPLSDDRIWIDGCFDFSHHGHAGAMLQARRLGKELFVGVHSDEEILENKGPSVMNLKERVAAVEACRWASKAVPYAPYVTSLPWITHYGCRNVVHGDDITSDSSGNDCYRFVKAAGRFLVVKRTPGISTTDLVGRMLLCTKTHFIKSFSDFLTGKEGDADEATRKADSEAAMQRVRDYASDETGKNPGSDVWFWDCPTRPNADAENPDGQSGTFSSLVKGKAPKPGQRVVYVDGGFDLFCSGHIEFLRSVIAAEEELAKSNGWFDEEAVAKRIEACGEDYAPAYIVAGVHDDEVINHWKGLNYPIMNIFERGLCVLQCRVCIPLRIA
;
A
#
# COMPACT_ATOMS: atom_id res chain seq x y z
N MET A 1 21.56 19.44 -21.99
CA MET A 1 21.53 20.42 -20.87
C MET A 1 20.14 20.34 -20.27
N SER A 2 20.04 20.43 -18.94
CA SER A 2 18.73 20.59 -18.29
C SER A 2 18.11 21.91 -18.75
N PHE A 3 16.78 21.97 -18.76
CA PHE A 3 16.06 23.20 -19.09
C PHE A 3 14.95 23.43 -18.06
N ILE A 4 14.44 24.65 -18.00
CA ILE A 4 13.31 24.99 -17.14
C ILE A 4 12.05 24.90 -17.99
N ASP A 5 11.11 24.07 -17.56
CA ASP A 5 9.78 24.01 -18.16
C ASP A 5 9.10 25.38 -18.03
N PRO A 6 8.80 26.09 -19.13
CA PRO A 6 8.23 27.43 -19.06
C PRO A 6 6.81 27.46 -18.49
N GLU A 7 6.10 26.33 -18.49
CA GLU A 7 4.74 26.23 -17.96
C GLU A 7 4.74 26.08 -16.44
N THR A 8 5.57 25.16 -15.93
CA THR A 8 5.57 24.78 -14.52
C THR A 8 6.68 25.42 -13.71
N GLY A 9 7.73 25.94 -14.35
CA GLY A 9 8.96 26.36 -13.69
C GLY A 9 9.83 25.20 -13.22
N ALA A 10 9.42 23.95 -13.47
CA ALA A 10 10.15 22.77 -13.05
C ALA A 10 11.47 22.62 -13.83
N VAL A 11 12.53 22.19 -13.14
CA VAL A 11 13.77 21.79 -13.80
C VAL A 11 13.55 20.44 -14.46
N VAL A 12 13.72 20.37 -15.78
CA VAL A 12 13.71 19.14 -16.55
C VAL A 12 15.14 18.62 -16.67
N PRO A 13 15.46 17.43 -16.13
CA PRO A 13 16.80 16.86 -16.19
C PRO A 13 17.29 16.66 -17.63
N ALA A 14 18.62 16.77 -17.82
CA ALA A 14 19.24 16.34 -19.06
C ALA A 14 19.25 14.80 -19.16
N PRO A 15 19.35 14.23 -20.37
CA PRO A 15 19.67 12.81 -20.53
C PRO A 15 20.91 12.43 -19.71
N GLY A 16 20.82 11.32 -18.97
CA GLY A 16 21.87 10.86 -18.03
C GLY A 16 21.85 11.53 -16.66
N SER A 17 20.91 12.44 -16.38
CA SER A 17 20.74 13.11 -15.09
C SER A 17 19.33 12.94 -14.51
N TRP A 18 18.52 12.04 -15.06
CA TRP A 18 17.21 11.71 -14.50
C TRP A 18 17.37 10.98 -13.18
N PRO A 19 16.49 11.24 -12.20
CA PRO A 19 16.64 10.73 -10.83
C PRO A 19 16.63 9.19 -10.77
N VAL A 20 15.91 8.56 -11.70
CA VAL A 20 15.86 7.11 -11.87
C VAL A 20 15.74 6.78 -13.35
N ASP A 21 16.18 5.57 -13.72
CA ASP A 21 16.06 5.06 -15.09
C ASP A 21 14.61 5.05 -15.59
N PRO A 22 14.40 5.14 -16.92
CA PRO A 22 15.43 5.28 -17.96
C PRO A 22 16.05 6.68 -17.99
N GLN A 23 17.24 6.79 -18.58
CA GLN A 23 17.92 8.08 -18.77
C GLN A 23 17.60 8.72 -20.14
N GLU A 24 17.03 7.93 -21.04
CA GLU A 24 16.60 8.32 -22.39
C GLU A 24 15.08 8.32 -22.47
N ASP A 25 14.53 9.17 -23.33
CA ASP A 25 13.07 9.30 -23.50
C ASP A 25 12.46 7.98 -23.97
N VAL A 26 11.32 7.61 -23.36
CA VAL A 26 10.54 6.45 -23.77
C VAL A 26 9.33 6.90 -24.59
N PRO A 27 9.00 6.18 -25.69
CA PRO A 27 7.76 6.44 -26.42
C PRO A 27 6.54 6.42 -25.52
N LEU A 28 5.62 7.37 -25.76
CA LEU A 28 4.36 7.47 -25.04
C LEU A 28 3.52 6.18 -25.21
N SER A 29 2.97 5.71 -24.10
CA SER A 29 2.10 4.54 -24.04
C SER A 29 0.83 4.84 -23.23
N ASP A 30 -0.31 4.37 -23.73
CA ASP A 30 -1.59 4.37 -23.00
C ASP A 30 -1.56 3.44 -21.79
N ASP A 31 -0.69 2.43 -21.82
CA ASP A 31 -0.51 1.47 -20.75
C ASP A 31 0.36 2.01 -19.60
N ARG A 32 0.97 3.20 -19.75
CA ARG A 32 1.81 3.82 -18.71
C ARG A 32 1.09 4.98 -18.07
N ILE A 33 0.82 4.82 -16.78
CA ILE A 33 0.09 5.78 -15.97
C ILE A 33 1.07 6.47 -15.04
N TRP A 34 0.91 7.78 -14.90
CA TRP A 34 1.60 8.58 -13.91
C TRP A 34 0.64 8.97 -12.77
N ILE A 35 1.10 8.89 -11.54
CA ILE A 35 0.47 9.51 -10.37
C ILE A 35 1.57 10.19 -9.57
N ASP A 36 1.32 11.35 -9.00
CA ASP A 36 2.30 12.03 -8.16
C ASP A 36 1.66 12.52 -6.86
N GLY A 37 2.52 12.84 -5.89
CA GLY A 37 2.08 13.33 -4.59
C GLY A 37 3.18 13.36 -3.56
N CYS A 38 2.84 13.85 -2.38
CA CYS A 38 3.72 13.84 -1.22
C CYS A 38 3.99 12.42 -0.74
N PHE A 39 2.94 11.60 -0.63
CA PHE A 39 2.96 10.26 0.02
C PHE A 39 3.52 10.26 1.44
N ASP A 40 3.37 11.39 2.15
CA ASP A 40 3.75 11.54 3.55
C ASP A 40 2.74 10.83 4.46
N PHE A 41 3.24 10.16 5.51
CA PHE A 41 2.44 9.20 6.29
C PHE A 41 1.66 8.24 5.38
N SER A 42 2.37 7.55 4.50
CA SER A 42 1.77 6.58 3.58
C SER A 42 0.81 5.63 4.31
N HIS A 43 -0.40 5.50 3.77
CA HIS A 43 -1.52 4.80 4.40
C HIS A 43 -2.40 4.19 3.32
N HIS A 44 -3.33 3.30 3.71
CA HIS A 44 -4.17 2.60 2.75
C HIS A 44 -4.85 3.54 1.74
N GLY A 45 -5.32 4.73 2.13
CA GLY A 45 -5.87 5.71 1.17
C GLY A 45 -4.96 6.05 -0.04
N HIS A 46 -3.65 6.21 0.17
CA HIS A 46 -2.68 6.42 -0.91
C HIS A 46 -2.56 5.17 -1.79
N ALA A 47 -2.50 3.98 -1.17
CA ALA A 47 -2.42 2.73 -1.89
C ALA A 47 -3.70 2.41 -2.68
N GLY A 48 -4.87 2.81 -2.19
CA GLY A 48 -6.15 2.73 -2.91
C GLY A 48 -6.19 3.62 -4.16
N ALA A 49 -5.57 4.81 -4.10
CA ALA A 49 -5.40 5.65 -5.29
C ALA A 49 -4.44 5.00 -6.30
N MET A 50 -3.31 4.44 -5.82
CA MET A 50 -2.38 3.68 -6.66
C MET A 50 -3.04 2.44 -7.28
N LEU A 51 -3.87 1.69 -6.56
CA LEU A 51 -4.62 0.55 -7.09
C LEU A 51 -5.56 0.98 -8.23
N GLN A 52 -6.34 2.04 -8.02
CA GLN A 52 -7.24 2.57 -9.04
C GLN A 52 -6.46 3.03 -10.28
N ALA A 53 -5.36 3.76 -10.10
CA ALA A 53 -4.49 4.19 -11.20
C ALA A 53 -3.86 3.00 -11.94
N ARG A 54 -3.38 1.99 -11.20
CA ARG A 54 -2.77 0.77 -11.73
C ARG A 54 -3.72 -0.03 -12.62
N ARG A 55 -5.02 -0.02 -12.33
CA ARG A 55 -6.06 -0.70 -13.13
C ARG A 55 -6.29 -0.04 -14.51
N LEU A 56 -5.95 1.24 -14.65
CA LEU A 56 -6.10 2.01 -15.90
C LEU A 56 -4.99 1.72 -16.92
N GLY A 57 -3.87 1.11 -16.51
CA GLY A 57 -2.76 0.76 -17.40
C GLY A 57 -2.08 -0.58 -17.04
N LYS A 58 -0.89 -0.80 -17.59
CA LYS A 58 0.01 -1.94 -17.29
C LYS A 58 1.22 -1.56 -16.45
N GLU A 59 1.58 -0.29 -16.37
CA GLU A 59 2.66 0.21 -15.52
C GLU A 59 2.20 1.49 -14.80
N LEU A 60 2.56 1.63 -13.53
CA LEU A 60 2.28 2.82 -12.73
C LEU A 60 3.60 3.45 -12.26
N PHE A 61 3.90 4.63 -12.79
CA PHE A 61 5.01 5.47 -12.34
C PHE A 61 4.47 6.44 -11.28
N VAL A 62 5.15 6.48 -10.14
CA VAL A 62 4.72 7.25 -8.98
C VAL A 62 5.74 8.34 -8.69
N GLY A 63 5.42 9.58 -9.07
CA GLY A 63 6.24 10.75 -8.78
C GLY A 63 6.17 11.15 -7.31
N VAL A 64 7.33 11.26 -6.66
CA VAL A 64 7.42 11.62 -5.24
C VAL A 64 8.12 12.97 -5.11
N HIS A 65 7.39 13.99 -4.63
CA HIS A 65 7.91 15.35 -4.49
C HIS A 65 9.05 15.43 -3.47
N SER A 66 10.00 16.33 -3.67
CA SER A 66 11.09 16.56 -2.71
C SER A 66 10.59 17.20 -1.41
N ASP A 67 11.40 17.15 -0.34
CA ASP A 67 11.02 17.78 0.93
C ASP A 67 10.95 19.32 0.78
N GLU A 68 11.80 19.90 -0.06
CA GLU A 68 11.83 21.34 -0.37
C GLU A 68 10.58 21.81 -1.11
N GLU A 69 10.17 21.08 -2.16
CA GLU A 69 8.96 21.43 -2.92
C GLU A 69 7.68 21.32 -2.09
N ILE A 70 7.61 20.30 -1.21
CA ILE A 70 6.46 20.14 -0.30
C ILE A 70 6.42 21.29 0.71
N LEU A 71 7.58 21.68 1.27
CA LEU A 71 7.69 22.80 2.21
C LEU A 71 7.23 24.12 1.58
N GLU A 72 7.62 24.38 0.32
CA GLU A 72 7.25 25.59 -0.41
C GLU A 72 5.74 25.66 -0.69
N ASN A 73 5.13 24.54 -1.08
CA ASN A 73 3.74 24.54 -1.57
C ASN A 73 2.68 24.24 -0.52
N LYS A 74 3.03 23.54 0.56
CA LYS A 74 2.07 23.06 1.55
C LYS A 74 2.53 23.30 2.98
N GLY A 75 3.70 22.80 3.32
CA GLY A 75 4.21 22.76 4.69
C GLY A 75 5.14 21.56 4.89
N PRO A 76 5.83 21.45 6.02
CA PRO A 76 6.84 20.41 6.23
C PRO A 76 6.23 19.00 6.17
N SER A 77 6.94 18.07 5.51
CA SER A 77 6.69 16.64 5.61
C SER A 77 7.21 16.08 6.93
N VAL A 78 6.60 15.01 7.42
CA VAL A 78 7.11 14.27 8.59
C VAL A 78 8.12 13.22 8.16
N MET A 79 7.82 12.47 7.10
CA MET A 79 8.73 11.49 6.51
C MET A 79 9.62 12.18 5.47
N ASN A 80 10.92 11.89 5.51
CA ASN A 80 11.84 12.42 4.50
C ASN A 80 11.61 11.73 3.14
N LEU A 81 12.16 12.32 2.06
CA LEU A 81 12.01 11.80 0.71
C LEU A 81 12.35 10.31 0.57
N LYS A 82 13.43 9.82 1.21
CA LYS A 82 13.85 8.42 1.09
C LYS A 82 12.82 7.47 1.71
N GLU A 83 12.23 7.85 2.84
CA GLU A 83 11.20 7.05 3.49
C GLU A 83 9.91 7.02 2.67
N ARG A 84 9.52 8.15 2.06
CA ARG A 84 8.34 8.23 1.19
C ARG A 84 8.52 7.42 -0.09
N VAL A 85 9.70 7.47 -0.69
CA VAL A 85 10.07 6.62 -1.84
C VAL A 85 10.02 5.13 -1.45
N ALA A 86 10.60 4.75 -0.31
CA ALA A 86 10.57 3.36 0.16
C ALA A 86 9.12 2.85 0.38
N ALA A 87 8.23 3.69 0.90
CA ALA A 87 6.82 3.34 1.08
C ALA A 87 6.09 3.13 -0.26
N VAL A 88 6.34 3.99 -1.25
CA VAL A 88 5.81 3.85 -2.61
C VAL A 88 6.36 2.59 -3.28
N GLU A 89 7.66 2.34 -3.21
CA GLU A 89 8.30 1.14 -3.74
C GLU A 89 7.83 -0.13 -3.04
N ALA A 90 7.36 -0.06 -1.80
CA ALA A 90 6.78 -1.21 -1.11
C ALA A 90 5.33 -1.51 -1.57
N CYS A 91 4.62 -0.54 -2.16
CA CYS A 91 3.28 -0.75 -2.68
C CYS A 91 3.30 -1.68 -3.90
N ARG A 92 2.49 -2.75 -3.91
CA ARG A 92 2.49 -3.74 -5.02
C ARG A 92 2.03 -3.18 -6.35
N TRP A 93 1.22 -2.12 -6.32
CA TRP A 93 0.66 -1.51 -7.52
C TRP A 93 1.58 -0.44 -8.11
N ALA A 94 2.64 -0.01 -7.41
CA ALA A 94 3.64 0.89 -7.97
C ALA A 94 4.65 0.11 -8.82
N SER A 95 4.78 0.43 -10.10
CA SER A 95 5.83 -0.15 -10.96
C SER A 95 7.18 0.48 -10.67
N LYS A 96 7.22 1.81 -10.49
CA LYS A 96 8.45 2.56 -10.21
C LYS A 96 8.13 3.84 -9.42
N ALA A 97 8.93 4.12 -8.39
CA ALA A 97 8.94 5.42 -7.74
C ALA A 97 9.93 6.36 -8.45
N VAL A 98 9.53 7.60 -8.68
CA VAL A 98 10.36 8.64 -9.32
C VAL A 98 10.54 9.78 -8.31
N PRO A 99 11.68 9.88 -7.61
CA PRO A 99 11.91 10.94 -6.64
C PRO A 99 12.16 12.29 -7.33
N TYR A 100 11.98 13.38 -6.59
CA TYR A 100 12.14 14.76 -7.06
C TYR A 100 11.17 15.14 -8.20
N ALA A 101 10.03 14.45 -8.28
CA ALA A 101 8.99 14.80 -9.23
C ALA A 101 8.39 16.17 -8.88
N PRO A 102 8.20 17.07 -9.85
CA PRO A 102 7.77 18.44 -9.58
C PRO A 102 6.39 18.50 -8.92
N TYR A 103 6.17 19.50 -8.06
CA TYR A 103 4.90 19.67 -7.34
C TYR A 103 3.72 20.00 -8.27
N VAL A 104 3.98 20.82 -9.30
CA VAL A 104 3.07 21.04 -10.43
C VAL A 104 3.48 20.10 -11.55
N THR A 105 2.60 19.16 -11.94
CA THR A 105 2.96 18.09 -12.86
C THR A 105 3.40 18.62 -14.22
N SER A 106 4.66 18.34 -14.58
CA SER A 106 5.29 18.79 -15.81
C SER A 106 5.10 17.77 -16.95
N LEU A 107 4.62 18.24 -18.11
CA LEU A 107 4.42 17.42 -19.30
C LEU A 107 5.73 16.77 -19.81
N PRO A 108 6.87 17.49 -19.87
CA PRO A 108 8.18 16.88 -20.14
C PRO A 108 8.54 15.72 -19.21
N TRP A 109 8.32 15.86 -17.90
CA TRP A 109 8.63 14.81 -16.92
C TRP A 109 7.84 13.52 -17.18
N ILE A 110 6.52 13.62 -17.29
CA ILE A 110 5.69 12.42 -17.51
C ILE A 110 5.92 11.82 -18.91
N THR A 111 6.23 12.67 -19.91
CA THR A 111 6.49 12.23 -21.28
C THR A 111 7.81 11.51 -21.41
N HIS A 112 8.85 11.94 -20.68
CA HIS A 112 10.14 11.26 -20.62
C HIS A 112 9.97 9.78 -20.21
N TYR A 113 9.18 9.52 -19.16
CA TYR A 113 8.87 8.16 -18.70
C TYR A 113 7.87 7.39 -19.59
N GLY A 114 7.41 7.99 -20.69
CA GLY A 114 6.45 7.39 -21.62
C GLY A 114 5.02 7.32 -21.08
N CYS A 115 4.69 8.05 -20.00
CA CYS A 115 3.37 8.01 -19.38
C CYS A 115 2.40 8.92 -20.12
N ARG A 116 1.36 8.38 -20.78
CA ARG A 116 0.38 9.24 -21.45
C ARG A 116 -0.52 9.96 -20.46
N ASN A 117 -1.07 9.25 -19.48
CA ASN A 117 -2.12 9.80 -18.62
C ASN A 117 -1.60 10.00 -17.20
N VAL A 118 -2.00 11.12 -16.59
CA VAL A 118 -1.84 11.40 -15.18
C VAL A 118 -3.15 11.11 -14.49
N VAL A 119 -3.08 10.43 -13.35
CA VAL A 119 -4.22 10.13 -12.50
C VAL A 119 -4.06 10.88 -11.19
N HIS A 120 -5.14 11.51 -10.74
CA HIS A 120 -5.22 12.05 -9.38
C HIS A 120 -6.63 11.83 -8.81
N GLY A 121 -6.76 11.96 -7.48
CA GLY A 121 -8.05 12.00 -6.81
C GLY A 121 -8.92 13.19 -7.26
N ASP A 122 -10.20 13.16 -6.87
CA ASP A 122 -11.20 14.21 -7.12
C ASP A 122 -11.10 15.42 -6.16
N ASP A 123 -10.08 15.44 -5.30
CA ASP A 123 -9.79 16.56 -4.41
C ASP A 123 -9.22 17.79 -5.14
N ILE A 124 -9.49 18.97 -4.57
CA ILE A 124 -8.87 20.23 -5.02
C ILE A 124 -7.38 20.21 -4.68
N THR A 125 -6.54 20.44 -5.69
CA THR A 125 -5.08 20.51 -5.55
C THR A 125 -4.58 21.87 -6.02
N SER A 126 -4.01 22.63 -5.09
CA SER A 126 -3.52 23.99 -5.35
C SER A 126 -2.05 24.10 -5.01
N ASP A 127 -1.29 24.81 -5.84
CA ASP A 127 0.07 25.24 -5.55
C ASP A 127 0.10 26.43 -4.58
N SER A 128 1.30 26.88 -4.19
CA SER A 128 1.51 28.03 -3.29
C SER A 128 0.85 29.32 -3.78
N SER A 129 0.58 29.44 -5.08
CA SER A 129 -0.06 30.59 -5.72
C SER A 129 -1.58 30.40 -5.86
N GLY A 130 -2.14 29.29 -5.39
CA GLY A 130 -3.56 28.96 -5.46
C GLY A 130 -4.03 28.39 -6.80
N ASN A 131 -3.12 28.06 -7.72
CA ASN A 131 -3.48 27.51 -9.02
C ASN A 131 -3.56 25.99 -8.99
N ASP A 132 -4.41 25.41 -9.85
CA ASP A 132 -4.54 23.96 -9.99
C ASP A 132 -3.22 23.30 -10.42
N CYS A 133 -2.72 22.34 -9.62
CA CYS A 133 -1.44 21.65 -9.87
C CYS A 133 -1.42 20.86 -11.18
N TYR A 134 -2.58 20.49 -11.71
CA TYR A 134 -2.73 19.68 -12.92
C TYR A 134 -3.25 20.46 -14.13
N ARG A 135 -3.30 21.79 -14.06
CA ARG A 135 -3.85 22.66 -15.12
C ARG A 135 -3.29 22.39 -16.52
N PHE A 136 -1.98 22.18 -16.65
CA PHE A 136 -1.33 21.94 -17.94
C PHE A 136 -1.65 20.56 -18.49
N VAL A 137 -1.69 19.55 -17.61
CA VAL A 137 -2.06 18.19 -17.99
C VAL A 137 -3.54 18.09 -18.38
N LYS A 138 -4.42 18.82 -17.68
CA LYS A 138 -5.84 18.97 -18.03
C LYS A 138 -6.01 19.65 -19.38
N ALA A 139 -5.29 20.75 -19.61
CA ALA A 139 -5.30 21.45 -20.91
C ALA A 139 -4.81 20.56 -22.06
N ALA A 140 -3.86 19.66 -21.79
CA ALA A 140 -3.37 18.68 -22.75
C ALA A 140 -4.28 17.45 -22.95
N GLY A 141 -5.40 17.35 -22.21
CA GLY A 141 -6.33 16.21 -22.29
C GLY A 141 -5.75 14.90 -21.76
N ARG A 142 -4.77 14.97 -20.85
CA ARG A 142 -4.00 13.82 -20.32
C ARG A 142 -4.31 13.54 -18.84
N PHE A 143 -5.41 14.06 -18.31
CA PHE A 143 -5.77 13.96 -16.89
C PHE A 143 -6.97 13.04 -16.69
N LEU A 144 -6.83 12.08 -15.78
CA LEU A 144 -7.86 11.12 -15.38
C LEU A 144 -8.13 11.24 -13.88
N VAL A 145 -9.38 11.00 -13.47
CA VAL A 145 -9.82 11.14 -12.08
C VAL A 145 -10.17 9.78 -11.49
N VAL A 146 -9.70 9.54 -10.27
CA VAL A 146 -10.10 8.40 -9.42
C VAL A 146 -10.78 8.90 -8.15
N LYS A 147 -11.55 8.04 -7.50
CA LYS A 147 -12.27 8.44 -6.29
C LYS A 147 -11.37 8.41 -5.07
N ARG A 148 -11.50 9.41 -4.19
CA ARG A 148 -10.86 9.39 -2.88
C ARG A 148 -11.33 8.19 -2.04
N THR A 149 -10.40 7.58 -1.31
CA THR A 149 -10.73 6.53 -0.34
C THR A 149 -11.39 7.14 0.90
N PRO A 150 -12.60 6.70 1.29
CA PRO A 150 -13.30 7.27 2.44
C PRO A 150 -12.71 6.78 3.76
N GLY A 151 -12.74 7.64 4.78
CA GLY A 151 -12.41 7.29 6.16
C GLY A 151 -10.92 7.37 6.54
N ILE A 152 -10.06 7.91 5.67
CA ILE A 152 -8.62 8.05 5.97
C ILE A 152 -8.03 9.31 5.35
N SER A 153 -7.18 10.00 6.12
CA SER A 153 -6.29 11.06 5.62
C SER A 153 -5.14 11.27 6.59
N THR A 154 -4.06 11.90 6.15
CA THR A 154 -2.96 12.31 7.04
C THR A 154 -3.46 13.21 8.17
N THR A 155 -4.38 14.15 7.89
CA THR A 155 -4.97 15.02 8.91
C THR A 155 -5.77 14.24 9.96
N ASP A 156 -6.54 13.24 9.53
CA ASP A 156 -7.26 12.34 10.43
C ASP A 156 -6.28 11.56 11.32
N LEU A 157 -5.25 10.92 10.75
CA LEU A 157 -4.25 10.18 11.51
C LEU A 157 -3.51 11.05 12.53
N VAL A 158 -3.08 12.25 12.14
CA VAL A 158 -2.48 13.23 13.06
C VAL A 158 -3.48 13.62 14.16
N GLY A 159 -4.75 13.84 13.80
CA GLY A 159 -5.83 14.07 14.76
C GLY A 159 -5.97 12.95 15.79
N ARG A 160 -5.92 11.68 15.36
CA ARG A 160 -5.95 10.51 16.25
C ARG A 160 -4.75 10.50 17.21
N MET A 161 -3.56 10.85 16.72
CA MET A 161 -2.35 10.94 17.56
C MET A 161 -2.42 12.07 18.59
N LEU A 162 -3.01 13.22 18.23
CA LEU A 162 -3.08 14.39 19.11
C LEU A 162 -4.23 14.34 20.11
N LEU A 163 -5.40 13.84 19.70
CA LEU A 163 -6.61 13.78 20.53
C LEU A 163 -6.64 12.57 21.46
N CYS A 164 -5.83 11.55 21.18
CA CYS A 164 -5.72 10.32 21.97
C CYS A 164 -7.08 9.62 22.21
N THR A 165 -7.96 9.62 21.21
CA THR A 165 -9.27 8.95 21.28
C THR A 165 -9.19 7.49 20.81
N LYS A 166 -10.16 6.66 21.23
CA LYS A 166 -10.29 5.24 20.85
C LYS A 166 -11.56 4.95 20.05
N THR A 167 -12.22 5.99 19.54
CA THR A 167 -13.53 5.86 18.89
C THR A 167 -13.47 5.12 17.55
N HIS A 168 -12.29 5.01 16.95
CA HIS A 168 -12.06 4.30 15.70
C HIS A 168 -11.79 2.79 15.86
N PHE A 169 -11.66 2.30 17.10
CA PHE A 169 -11.36 0.89 17.36
C PHE A 169 -12.52 0.01 16.91
N ILE A 170 -12.19 -1.13 16.30
CA ILE A 170 -13.16 -2.16 15.96
C ILE A 170 -13.16 -3.17 17.11
N LYS A 171 -14.31 -3.31 17.76
CA LYS A 171 -14.47 -4.27 18.87
C LYS A 171 -14.49 -5.68 18.33
N SER A 172 -15.32 -5.95 17.33
CA SER A 172 -15.52 -7.27 16.74
C SER A 172 -15.42 -7.16 15.22
N PHE A 173 -14.30 -7.63 14.67
CA PHE A 173 -14.05 -7.54 13.24
C PHE A 173 -15.10 -8.30 12.42
N SER A 174 -15.62 -9.41 12.93
CA SER A 174 -16.71 -10.17 12.31
C SER A 174 -18.04 -9.38 12.31
N ASP A 175 -18.36 -8.69 13.40
CA ASP A 175 -19.56 -7.85 13.47
C ASP A 175 -19.44 -6.58 12.61
N PHE A 176 -18.24 -6.00 12.54
CA PHE A 176 -17.92 -4.91 11.61
C PHE A 176 -18.13 -5.34 10.15
N LEU A 177 -17.56 -6.47 9.73
CA LEU A 177 -17.70 -6.97 8.35
C LEU A 177 -19.12 -7.46 8.02
N THR A 178 -19.97 -7.71 9.03
CA THR A 178 -21.37 -8.09 8.83
C THR A 178 -22.36 -6.94 9.07
N GLY A 179 -21.88 -5.72 9.36
CA GLY A 179 -22.72 -4.53 9.56
C GLY A 179 -23.49 -4.50 10.89
N LYS A 180 -23.07 -5.29 11.87
CA LYS A 180 -23.66 -5.35 13.22
C LYS A 180 -23.00 -4.38 14.20
N GLU A 181 -21.77 -3.94 13.91
CA GLU A 181 -21.04 -2.95 14.72
C GLU A 181 -21.14 -1.54 14.11
N GLY A 182 -21.25 -0.52 14.97
CA GLY A 182 -21.25 0.90 14.60
C GLY A 182 -22.51 1.66 15.04
N ASP A 183 -22.40 2.98 15.10
CA ASP A 183 -23.46 3.87 15.61
C ASP A 183 -24.48 4.32 14.55
N ALA A 184 -24.19 4.08 13.27
CA ALA A 184 -25.08 4.42 12.15
C ALA A 184 -26.33 3.51 12.12
N ASP A 185 -27.33 3.87 11.32
CA ASP A 185 -28.52 3.02 11.12
C ASP A 185 -28.18 1.72 10.36
N GLU A 186 -29.08 0.73 10.44
CA GLU A 186 -28.86 -0.61 9.88
C GLU A 186 -28.56 -0.60 8.37
N ALA A 187 -29.21 0.27 7.59
CA ALA A 187 -28.99 0.34 6.16
C ALA A 187 -27.60 0.91 5.84
N THR A 188 -27.19 1.96 6.55
CA THR A 188 -25.85 2.55 6.42
C THR A 188 -24.77 1.55 6.83
N ARG A 189 -24.91 0.86 7.98
CA ARG A 189 -23.92 -0.15 8.42
C ARG A 189 -23.75 -1.29 7.42
N LYS A 190 -24.84 -1.73 6.78
CA LYS A 190 -24.78 -2.77 5.75
C LYS A 190 -24.05 -2.28 4.49
N ALA A 191 -24.31 -1.06 4.05
CA ALA A 191 -23.59 -0.48 2.90
C ALA A 191 -22.08 -0.32 3.20
N ASP A 192 -21.75 0.14 4.41
CA ASP A 192 -20.37 0.31 4.85
C ASP A 192 -19.63 -1.03 4.96
N SER A 193 -20.29 -2.08 5.45
CA SER A 193 -19.70 -3.41 5.55
C SER A 193 -19.48 -4.07 4.19
N GLU A 194 -20.41 -3.89 3.24
CA GLU A 194 -20.26 -4.30 1.85
C GLU A 194 -19.08 -3.57 1.18
N ALA A 195 -18.95 -2.27 1.40
CA ALA A 195 -17.82 -1.46 0.91
C ALA A 195 -16.49 -1.84 1.57
N ALA A 196 -16.50 -2.17 2.87
CA ALA A 196 -15.33 -2.67 3.58
C ALA A 196 -14.85 -4.00 3.02
N MET A 197 -15.75 -4.97 2.83
CA MET A 197 -15.43 -6.27 2.22
C MET A 197 -14.95 -6.12 0.77
N GLN A 198 -15.52 -5.20 0.00
CA GLN A 198 -15.03 -4.91 -1.34
C GLN A 198 -13.60 -4.36 -1.32
N ARG A 199 -13.27 -3.47 -0.36
CA ARG A 199 -11.90 -3.00 -0.16
C ARG A 199 -10.93 -4.11 0.23
N VAL A 200 -11.33 -5.06 1.09
CA VAL A 200 -10.48 -6.23 1.39
C VAL A 200 -10.18 -7.01 0.11
N ARG A 201 -11.18 -7.27 -0.73
CA ARG A 201 -10.99 -7.97 -2.03
C ARG A 201 -10.09 -7.19 -2.98
N ASP A 202 -10.29 -5.89 -3.06
CA ASP A 202 -9.49 -5.00 -3.90
C ASP A 202 -8.03 -4.97 -3.47
N TYR A 203 -7.74 -4.92 -2.16
CA TYR A 203 -6.38 -4.90 -1.65
C TYR A 203 -5.71 -6.27 -1.67
N ALA A 204 -6.51 -7.33 -1.64
CA ALA A 204 -6.06 -8.70 -1.85
C ALA A 204 -5.79 -9.03 -3.33
N SER A 205 -5.95 -8.08 -4.26
CA SER A 205 -5.61 -8.31 -5.68
C SER A 205 -4.10 -8.40 -5.91
N ASP A 206 -3.72 -8.99 -7.05
CA ASP A 206 -2.33 -9.09 -7.50
C ASP A 206 -1.73 -7.72 -7.87
N GLU A 207 -0.49 -7.71 -8.34
CA GLU A 207 0.26 -6.52 -8.78
C GLU A 207 -0.39 -5.76 -9.95
N THR A 208 -1.32 -6.40 -10.68
CA THR A 208 -2.10 -5.76 -11.74
C THR A 208 -3.34 -5.03 -11.19
N GLY A 209 -3.73 -5.36 -9.96
CA GLY A 209 -4.95 -4.89 -9.33
C GLY A 209 -6.22 -5.60 -9.82
N LYS A 210 -6.12 -6.57 -10.73
CA LYS A 210 -7.26 -7.14 -11.46
C LYS A 210 -7.57 -8.59 -11.10
N ASN A 211 -6.56 -9.39 -10.75
CA ASN A 211 -6.75 -10.80 -10.42
C ASN A 211 -6.57 -11.04 -8.92
N PRO A 212 -7.01 -12.20 -8.39
CA PRO A 212 -6.73 -12.60 -7.03
C PRO A 212 -5.21 -12.67 -6.77
N GLY A 213 -4.78 -12.03 -5.68
CA GLY A 213 -3.39 -12.02 -5.24
C GLY A 213 -3.23 -12.72 -3.90
N SER A 214 -3.50 -12.00 -2.82
CA SER A 214 -3.28 -12.46 -1.46
C SER A 214 -4.46 -13.22 -0.89
N ASP A 215 -4.17 -14.31 -0.19
CA ASP A 215 -5.17 -15.05 0.58
C ASP A 215 -5.39 -14.33 1.91
N VAL A 216 -6.66 -14.12 2.28
CA VAL A 216 -7.04 -13.37 3.49
C VAL A 216 -7.91 -14.24 4.39
N TRP A 217 -7.42 -14.43 5.61
CA TRP A 217 -8.08 -15.22 6.64
C TRP A 217 -8.37 -14.36 7.86
N PHE A 218 -9.48 -14.67 8.52
CA PHE A 218 -9.82 -14.15 9.84
C PHE A 218 -9.88 -15.31 10.83
N TRP A 219 -9.19 -15.14 11.95
CA TRP A 219 -9.26 -16.06 13.08
C TRP A 219 -10.21 -15.48 14.12
N ASP A 220 -11.25 -16.24 14.47
CA ASP A 220 -12.20 -15.86 15.50
C ASP A 220 -12.04 -16.75 16.74
N CYS A 221 -11.93 -16.14 17.91
CA CYS A 221 -11.91 -16.84 19.18
C CYS A 221 -13.16 -16.48 19.99
N PRO A 222 -14.12 -17.42 20.13
CA PRO A 222 -15.39 -17.15 20.80
C PRO A 222 -15.25 -16.80 22.30
N THR A 223 -14.12 -17.14 22.92
CA THR A 223 -13.78 -16.73 24.29
C THR A 223 -12.54 -15.85 24.26
N ARG A 224 -12.73 -14.53 24.18
CA ARG A 224 -11.63 -13.59 24.43
C ARG A 224 -11.09 -13.82 25.84
N PRO A 225 -9.76 -13.91 26.02
CA PRO A 225 -9.20 -14.10 27.34
C PRO A 225 -9.60 -12.92 28.23
N ASN A 226 -10.08 -13.20 29.44
CA ASN A 226 -9.73 -12.31 30.54
C ASN A 226 -8.20 -12.29 30.58
N ALA A 227 -7.59 -11.09 30.61
CA ALA A 227 -6.15 -10.91 30.61
C ALA A 227 -5.43 -11.65 31.77
N ASP A 228 -6.19 -12.20 32.73
CA ASP A 228 -5.74 -12.95 33.90
C ASP A 228 -5.80 -14.49 33.76
N ALA A 229 -6.12 -15.04 32.58
CA ALA A 229 -6.28 -16.49 32.41
C ALA A 229 -4.93 -17.23 32.25
N GLU A 230 -4.54 -18.01 33.26
CA GLU A 230 -3.28 -18.78 33.38
C GLU A 230 -3.08 -19.94 32.37
N ASN A 231 -3.73 -19.96 31.20
CA ASN A 231 -3.62 -21.09 30.26
C ASN A 231 -3.66 -20.67 28.77
N PRO A 232 -2.50 -20.46 28.12
CA PRO A 232 -2.42 -20.01 26.71
C PRO A 232 -2.74 -21.10 25.68
N ASP A 233 -2.50 -22.37 26.00
CA ASP A 233 -2.44 -23.47 25.00
C ASP A 233 -3.78 -24.16 24.69
N GLY A 234 -4.87 -23.73 25.35
CA GLY A 234 -6.19 -24.38 25.26
C GLY A 234 -7.21 -23.71 24.33
N GLN A 235 -6.84 -22.68 23.58
CA GLN A 235 -7.80 -21.85 22.85
C GLN A 235 -8.17 -22.45 21.49
N SER A 236 -9.38 -23.02 21.39
CA SER A 236 -9.96 -23.47 20.12
C SER A 236 -10.65 -22.30 19.41
N GLY A 237 -9.91 -21.55 18.60
CA GLY A 237 -10.48 -20.60 17.65
C GLY A 237 -10.84 -21.24 16.30
N THR A 238 -11.59 -20.53 15.47
CA THR A 238 -11.97 -20.98 14.12
C THR A 238 -11.43 -20.04 13.06
N PHE A 239 -10.92 -20.60 11.97
CA PHE A 239 -10.50 -19.83 10.81
C PHE A 239 -11.62 -19.71 9.79
N SER A 240 -11.81 -18.49 9.29
CA SER A 240 -12.71 -18.19 8.18
C SER A 240 -11.92 -17.53 7.05
N SER A 241 -12.15 -18.00 5.81
CA SER A 241 -11.55 -17.39 4.61
C SER A 241 -12.40 -16.21 4.19
N LEU A 242 -11.81 -15.01 4.16
CA LEU A 242 -12.47 -13.77 3.72
C LEU A 242 -12.30 -13.57 2.21
N VAL A 243 -11.09 -13.80 1.69
CA VAL A 243 -10.74 -13.69 0.27
C VAL A 243 -9.83 -14.85 -0.09
N LYS A 244 -10.18 -15.59 -1.14
CA LYS A 244 -9.33 -16.65 -1.67
C LYS A 244 -8.29 -16.08 -2.63
N GLY A 245 -7.02 -16.24 -2.30
CA GLY A 245 -5.88 -15.79 -3.10
C GLY A 245 -5.03 -16.92 -3.67
N LYS A 246 -3.77 -16.59 -3.99
CA LYS A 246 -2.74 -17.55 -4.43
C LYS A 246 -2.26 -18.35 -3.21
N ALA A 247 -2.52 -19.65 -3.18
CA ALA A 247 -2.06 -20.54 -2.11
C ALA A 247 -0.54 -20.80 -2.18
N PRO A 248 0.11 -21.25 -1.08
CA PRO A 248 1.50 -21.69 -1.12
C PRO A 248 1.69 -22.81 -2.15
N LYS A 249 2.76 -22.72 -2.94
CA LYS A 249 3.12 -23.72 -3.95
C LYS A 249 3.97 -24.84 -3.35
N PRO A 250 4.04 -26.03 -4.01
CA PRO A 250 4.84 -27.15 -3.52
C PRO A 250 6.29 -26.77 -3.24
N GLY A 251 6.81 -27.20 -2.09
CA GLY A 251 8.19 -26.90 -1.66
C GLY A 251 8.41 -25.49 -1.14
N GLN A 252 7.47 -24.54 -1.29
CA GLN A 252 7.62 -23.22 -0.66
C GLN A 252 7.58 -23.36 0.86
N ARG A 253 8.47 -22.64 1.52
CA ARG A 253 8.49 -22.52 2.97
C ARG A 253 7.47 -21.47 3.40
N VAL A 254 6.51 -21.87 4.21
CA VAL A 254 5.53 -20.95 4.79
C VAL A 254 6.14 -20.29 6.03
N VAL A 255 6.23 -18.97 6.03
CA VAL A 255 6.88 -18.18 7.07
C VAL A 255 5.84 -17.29 7.73
N TYR A 256 5.62 -17.48 9.02
CA TYR A 256 4.68 -16.65 9.78
C TYR A 256 5.43 -15.52 10.51
N VAL A 257 4.92 -14.31 10.36
CA VAL A 257 5.35 -13.12 11.10
C VAL A 257 4.10 -12.43 11.63
N ASP A 258 4.15 -11.77 12.78
CA ASP A 258 2.99 -11.09 13.33
C ASP A 258 3.32 -9.84 14.13
N GLY A 259 2.30 -9.05 14.39
CA GLY A 259 2.41 -7.85 15.19
C GLY A 259 1.25 -6.89 15.00
N GLY A 260 1.42 -5.68 15.54
CA GLY A 260 0.44 -4.61 15.37
C GLY A 260 0.39 -4.07 13.96
N PHE A 261 1.53 -3.89 13.28
CA PHE A 261 1.62 -3.20 11.98
C PHE A 261 0.89 -1.83 11.95
N ASP A 262 0.84 -1.17 13.11
CA ASP A 262 0.21 0.13 13.28
C ASP A 262 1.05 1.22 12.60
N LEU A 263 0.40 2.15 11.91
CA LEU A 263 1.05 3.14 11.03
C LEU A 263 2.14 2.50 10.16
N PHE A 264 1.77 1.53 9.32
CA PHE A 264 2.69 0.75 8.50
C PHE A 264 3.75 1.65 7.81
N CYS A 265 5.03 1.39 8.08
CA CYS A 265 6.14 2.32 7.85
C CYS A 265 7.37 1.61 7.27
N SER A 266 8.42 2.39 6.97
CA SER A 266 9.71 1.89 6.47
C SER A 266 10.31 0.78 7.35
N GLY A 267 10.17 0.86 8.68
CA GLY A 267 10.64 -0.20 9.59
C GLY A 267 9.94 -1.54 9.37
N HIS A 268 8.62 -1.54 9.17
CA HIS A 268 7.86 -2.76 8.84
C HIS A 268 8.23 -3.30 7.46
N ILE A 269 8.46 -2.43 6.48
CA ILE A 269 8.89 -2.79 5.13
C ILE A 269 10.27 -3.48 5.17
N GLU A 270 11.24 -2.88 5.87
CA GLU A 270 12.59 -3.44 6.00
C GLU A 270 12.63 -4.74 6.80
N PHE A 271 11.79 -4.87 7.84
CA PHE A 271 11.60 -6.13 8.54
C PHE A 271 11.16 -7.25 7.58
N LEU A 272 10.11 -7.00 6.79
CA LEU A 272 9.59 -7.98 5.84
C LEU A 272 10.60 -8.30 4.72
N ARG A 273 11.36 -7.31 4.24
CA ARG A 273 12.46 -7.52 3.29
C ARG A 273 13.57 -8.39 3.89
N SER A 274 13.91 -8.17 5.16
CA SER A 274 14.92 -8.96 5.86
C SER A 274 14.48 -10.43 6.03
N VAL A 275 13.19 -10.67 6.27
CA VAL A 275 12.62 -12.02 6.33
C VAL A 275 12.75 -12.72 4.96
N ILE A 276 12.42 -12.04 3.86
CA ILE A 276 12.65 -12.61 2.51
C ILE A 276 14.13 -12.93 2.30
N ALA A 277 15.02 -11.96 2.59
CA ALA A 277 16.44 -12.13 2.33
C ALA A 277 17.04 -13.33 3.08
N ALA A 278 16.66 -13.51 4.35
CA ALA A 278 17.09 -14.65 5.16
C ALA A 278 16.60 -16.00 4.58
N GLU A 279 15.35 -16.04 4.12
CA GLU A 279 14.78 -17.26 3.52
C GLU A 279 15.35 -17.54 2.13
N GLU A 280 15.68 -16.52 1.35
CA GLU A 280 16.41 -16.67 0.08
C GLU A 280 17.83 -17.19 0.31
N GLU A 281 18.53 -16.75 1.35
CA GLU A 281 19.86 -17.26 1.70
C GLU A 281 19.80 -18.74 2.11
N LEU A 282 18.85 -19.11 2.96
CA LEU A 282 18.60 -20.50 3.31
C LEU A 282 18.26 -21.34 2.08
N ALA A 283 17.41 -20.83 1.20
CA ALA A 283 17.04 -21.50 -0.04
C ALA A 283 18.23 -21.71 -0.99
N LYS A 284 19.15 -20.74 -1.09
CA LYS A 284 20.42 -20.89 -1.84
C LYS A 284 21.25 -22.04 -1.30
N SER A 285 21.39 -22.16 0.02
CA SER A 285 22.16 -23.27 0.64
C SER A 285 21.56 -24.66 0.38
N ASN A 286 20.25 -24.72 0.08
CA ASN A 286 19.52 -25.96 -0.17
C ASN A 286 19.33 -26.26 -1.68
N GLY A 287 20.00 -25.53 -2.57
CA GLY A 287 19.92 -25.75 -4.02
C GLY A 287 18.60 -25.29 -4.65
N TRP A 288 17.84 -24.40 -4.01
CA TRP A 288 16.54 -23.93 -4.55
C TRP A 288 16.68 -23.25 -5.93
N PHE A 289 17.81 -22.57 -6.14
CA PHE A 289 18.09 -21.83 -7.39
C PHE A 289 18.88 -22.65 -8.41
N ASP A 290 19.11 -23.94 -8.16
CA ASP A 290 19.78 -24.82 -9.12
C ASP A 290 18.92 -24.98 -10.38
N GLU A 291 19.56 -25.03 -11.56
CA GLU A 291 18.86 -25.09 -12.85
C GLU A 291 17.87 -26.26 -12.93
N GLU A 292 18.23 -27.42 -12.36
CA GLU A 292 17.36 -28.60 -12.30
C GLU A 292 16.12 -28.37 -11.41
N ALA A 293 16.29 -27.69 -10.27
CA ALA A 293 15.21 -27.37 -9.37
C ALA A 293 14.25 -26.33 -9.99
N VAL A 294 14.80 -25.32 -10.66
CA VAL A 294 14.04 -24.32 -11.43
C VAL A 294 13.24 -25.00 -12.55
N ALA A 295 13.88 -25.87 -13.34
CA ALA A 295 13.22 -26.59 -14.43
C ALA A 295 12.05 -27.45 -13.92
N LYS A 296 12.23 -28.17 -12.81
CA LYS A 296 11.16 -28.95 -12.16
C LYS A 296 9.98 -28.09 -11.72
N ARG A 297 10.24 -26.89 -11.18
CA ARG A 297 9.17 -25.96 -10.77
C ARG A 297 8.40 -25.41 -11.96
N ILE A 298 9.10 -25.02 -13.03
CA ILE A 298 8.47 -24.56 -14.27
C ILE A 298 7.64 -25.68 -14.91
N GLU A 299 8.15 -26.91 -14.94
CA GLU A 299 7.42 -28.07 -15.47
C GLU A 299 6.16 -28.37 -14.64
N ALA A 300 6.26 -28.33 -13.30
CA ALA A 300 5.14 -28.68 -12.42
C ALA A 300 4.08 -27.57 -12.28
N CYS A 301 4.49 -26.30 -12.30
CA CYS A 301 3.64 -25.15 -11.98
C CYS A 301 3.47 -24.14 -13.12
N GLY A 302 4.13 -24.32 -14.26
CA GLY A 302 4.10 -23.42 -15.42
C GLY A 302 4.94 -22.15 -15.29
N GLU A 303 5.48 -21.87 -14.11
CA GLU A 303 6.33 -20.72 -13.81
C GLU A 303 7.26 -21.02 -12.64
N ASP A 304 8.37 -20.29 -12.54
CA ASP A 304 9.20 -20.28 -11.35
C ASP A 304 8.57 -19.42 -10.24
N TYR A 305 8.97 -19.63 -8.98
CA TYR A 305 8.44 -18.89 -7.84
C TYR A 305 9.45 -18.82 -6.68
N ALA A 306 9.29 -17.78 -5.86
CA ALA A 306 10.13 -17.53 -4.70
C ALA A 306 10.09 -18.68 -3.69
N PRO A 307 11.17 -18.91 -2.91
CA PRO A 307 11.24 -20.00 -1.95
C PRO A 307 10.31 -19.84 -0.74
N ALA A 308 9.93 -18.61 -0.40
CA ALA A 308 9.16 -18.30 0.80
C ALA A 308 7.74 -17.81 0.46
N TYR A 309 6.81 -18.13 1.36
CA TYR A 309 5.42 -17.68 1.35
C TYR A 309 5.10 -17.06 2.72
N ILE A 310 5.04 -15.72 2.79
CA ILE A 310 5.00 -14.95 4.06
C ILE A 310 3.58 -14.67 4.52
N VAL A 311 3.18 -15.24 5.66
CA VAL A 311 1.94 -14.98 6.38
C VAL A 311 2.17 -13.90 7.44
N ALA A 312 1.59 -12.72 7.22
CA ALA A 312 1.58 -11.64 8.20
C ALA A 312 0.33 -11.73 9.09
N GLY A 313 0.47 -11.91 10.40
CA GLY A 313 -0.57 -11.85 11.42
C GLY A 313 -0.78 -10.44 11.94
N VAL A 314 -1.96 -9.86 11.76
CA VAL A 314 -2.31 -8.52 12.27
C VAL A 314 -3.18 -8.67 13.51
N HIS A 315 -2.64 -8.30 14.67
CA HIS A 315 -3.31 -8.44 15.97
C HIS A 315 -4.54 -7.53 16.10
N ASP A 316 -5.56 -7.98 16.80
CA ASP A 316 -6.74 -7.21 17.22
C ASP A 316 -6.42 -5.87 17.93
N ASP A 317 -7.35 -4.90 17.81
CA ASP A 317 -7.20 -3.57 18.40
C ASP A 317 -7.09 -3.62 19.93
N GLU A 318 -7.89 -4.47 20.59
CA GLU A 318 -7.87 -4.64 22.05
C GLU A 318 -6.55 -5.25 22.54
N VAL A 319 -6.00 -6.22 21.79
CA VAL A 319 -4.70 -6.82 22.11
C VAL A 319 -3.60 -5.76 22.04
N ILE A 320 -3.57 -4.97 20.97
CA ILE A 320 -2.58 -3.89 20.84
C ILE A 320 -2.78 -2.83 21.92
N ASN A 321 -4.02 -2.46 22.23
CA ASN A 321 -4.29 -1.47 23.28
C ASN A 321 -3.90 -1.97 24.68
N HIS A 322 -4.11 -3.25 24.98
CA HIS A 322 -3.71 -3.84 26.25
C HIS A 322 -2.20 -3.70 26.48
N TRP A 323 -1.39 -4.01 25.46
CA TRP A 323 0.07 -3.99 25.59
C TRP A 323 0.71 -2.61 25.39
N LYS A 324 0.17 -1.76 24.49
CA LYS A 324 0.73 -0.43 24.21
C LYS A 324 0.08 0.70 25.02
N GLY A 325 -1.14 0.50 25.52
CA GLY A 325 -1.89 1.50 26.26
C GLY A 325 -2.29 2.72 25.41
N LEU A 326 -2.58 3.83 26.10
CA LEU A 326 -3.04 5.09 25.51
C LEU A 326 -4.14 4.85 24.48
N ASN A 327 -4.04 5.47 23.31
CA ASN A 327 -4.94 5.36 22.17
C ASN A 327 -4.42 4.44 21.06
N TYR A 328 -3.43 3.58 21.34
CA TYR A 328 -2.93 2.64 20.36
C TYR A 328 -3.88 1.45 20.18
N PRO A 329 -4.08 0.95 18.95
CA PRO A 329 -3.41 1.38 17.73
C PRO A 329 -4.04 2.65 17.12
N ILE A 330 -3.23 3.44 16.41
CA ILE A 330 -3.70 4.65 15.71
C ILE A 330 -4.59 4.30 14.52
N MET A 331 -4.25 3.22 13.81
CA MET A 331 -5.10 2.59 12.80
C MET A 331 -5.78 1.36 13.39
N ASN A 332 -7.08 1.18 13.14
CA ASN A 332 -7.79 -0.02 13.58
C ASN A 332 -7.37 -1.26 12.75
N ILE A 333 -7.81 -2.44 13.17
CA ILE A 333 -7.43 -3.71 12.54
C ILE A 333 -7.74 -3.76 11.04
N PHE A 334 -8.86 -3.17 10.61
CA PHE A 334 -9.24 -3.10 9.21
C PHE A 334 -8.22 -2.27 8.41
N GLU A 335 -7.91 -1.07 8.89
CA GLU A 335 -6.96 -0.15 8.26
C GLU A 335 -5.54 -0.74 8.22
N ARG A 336 -5.09 -1.35 9.32
CA ARG A 336 -3.78 -2.03 9.41
C ARG A 336 -3.70 -3.22 8.47
N GLY A 337 -4.77 -4.03 8.39
CA GLY A 337 -4.87 -5.12 7.43
C GLY A 337 -4.73 -4.64 5.98
N LEU A 338 -5.42 -3.56 5.60
CA LEU A 338 -5.26 -2.97 4.26
C LEU A 338 -3.83 -2.48 4.02
N CYS A 339 -3.20 -1.81 4.99
CA CYS A 339 -1.82 -1.36 4.88
C CYS A 339 -0.82 -2.51 4.71
N VAL A 340 -1.05 -3.66 5.36
CA VAL A 340 -0.20 -4.85 5.17
C VAL A 340 -0.46 -5.49 3.79
N LEU A 341 -1.72 -5.61 3.37
CA LEU A 341 -2.09 -6.16 2.05
C LEU A 341 -1.50 -5.36 0.89
N GLN A 342 -1.38 -4.04 1.02
CA GLN A 342 -0.82 -3.23 -0.07
C GLN A 342 0.68 -3.56 -0.34
N CYS A 343 1.38 -4.14 0.64
CA CYS A 343 2.80 -4.41 0.55
C CYS A 343 3.06 -5.55 -0.46
N ARG A 344 4.02 -5.34 -1.37
CA ARG A 344 4.44 -6.36 -2.36
C ARG A 344 5.12 -7.57 -1.75
N VAL A 345 5.65 -7.41 -0.54
CA VAL A 345 6.40 -8.44 0.18
C VAL A 345 5.46 -9.43 0.87
N CYS A 346 4.20 -9.06 1.11
CA CYS A 346 3.21 -9.91 1.77
C CYS A 346 2.39 -10.65 0.71
N ILE A 347 2.42 -11.99 0.74
CA ILE A 347 1.70 -12.81 -0.25
C ILE A 347 0.45 -13.46 0.38
N PRO A 348 0.44 -13.80 1.68
CA PRO A 348 -0.82 -13.82 2.46
C PRO A 348 -0.89 -12.86 3.68
N LEU A 349 -2.11 -12.40 3.98
CA LEU A 349 -2.44 -11.71 5.24
C LEU A 349 -3.34 -12.60 6.10
N ARG A 350 -2.97 -12.76 7.37
CA ARG A 350 -3.81 -13.31 8.43
C ARG A 350 -4.23 -12.16 9.35
N ILE A 351 -5.52 -11.98 9.53
CA ILE A 351 -6.10 -11.05 10.51
C ILE A 351 -6.43 -11.91 11.73
N ALA A 352 -5.83 -11.59 12.89
CA ALA A 352 -5.82 -12.48 14.06
C ALA A 352 -6.10 -11.75 15.38
#